data_AF-A0A964N0A4-F1
#
_entry.id   AF-A0A964N0A4-F1
#
_cell.length_a   1.000
_cell.length_b   1.000
_cell.length_c   1.000
_cell.angle_alpha   90.00
_cell.angle_beta   90.00
_cell.angle_gamma   90.00
#
_symmetry.space_group_name_H-M   'P 1'
#
loop_
_entity.id
_entity.type
_entity.pdbx_description
1 polymer ?
#
loop_
_entity_poly.entity_id
_entity_poly.type
_entity_poly.pdbx_seq_one_letter_code
_entity_poly.pdbx_strand_id
1 'polypeptide(L)'
;INRPGWHATAAVFVPTQGGFEESTNLSMPKVQVATTSVTRVAAASEWQLFATAYRDRRDGKAAVVDNTSAADQPIDVTVSAFGASHARITPTPGGELDTVFWGAAETGTWYGQPHRAASVAAEVGHRWTRAPGKPWLRAGYLWASGDREPDDRRHGTFFQLLPSSRKYALSSTYAQMNLSDAFLQAWFEPRRLKTRIEVHALGLASAGDLWYQGSGATASSGRYFGFSGRASGGQTRLGTVLEAAVDVPVRKYWSVNGYAGTMWGGDVVKQSFSGTRLSFWYVENVVRF
;
A
#
# COMPACT_ATOMS: atom_id res chain seq x y z
N ILE A 1 23.67 8.39 -15.42
CA ILE A 1 22.43 7.80 -14.84
C ILE A 1 22.88 7.07 -13.58
N ASN A 2 22.55 7.63 -12.41
CA ASN A 2 23.03 7.34 -11.04
C ASN A 2 24.53 7.08 -10.87
N ARG A 3 25.27 8.14 -10.48
CA ARG A 3 26.63 7.96 -9.97
C ARG A 3 26.54 7.24 -8.63
N PRO A 4 27.36 6.20 -8.38
CA PRO A 4 27.45 5.60 -7.06
C PRO A 4 27.69 6.67 -6.01
N GLY A 5 26.90 6.66 -4.95
CA GLY A 5 26.87 7.79 -4.04
C GLY A 5 25.91 7.63 -2.89
N TRP A 6 26.07 8.51 -1.93
CA TRP A 6 25.16 8.68 -0.81
C TRP A 6 24.25 9.88 -1.07
N HIS A 7 22.97 9.69 -0.81
CA HIS A 7 21.95 10.71 -0.89
C HIS A 7 21.24 10.79 0.46
N ALA A 8 21.17 11.98 1.03
CA ALA A 8 20.37 12.25 2.22
C ALA A 8 19.19 13.15 1.82
N THR A 9 18.02 12.90 2.39
CA THR A 9 16.83 13.72 2.17
C THR A 9 16.09 13.88 3.48
N ALA A 10 15.69 15.10 3.80
CA ALA A 10 14.80 15.40 4.91
C ALA A 10 13.68 16.32 4.41
N ALA A 11 12.45 16.07 4.84
CA ALA A 11 11.30 16.88 4.49
C ALA A 11 10.33 16.97 5.66
N VAL A 12 9.69 18.12 5.81
CA VAL A 12 8.53 18.32 6.69
C VAL A 12 7.44 18.92 5.83
N PHE A 13 6.25 18.33 5.87
CA PHE A 13 5.14 18.79 5.06
C PHE A 13 3.81 18.52 5.75
N VAL A 14 2.78 19.20 5.27
CA VAL A 14 1.38 18.94 5.57
C VAL A 14 0.70 18.56 4.26
N PRO A 15 -0.15 17.52 4.24
CA PRO A 15 -0.85 17.13 3.03
C PRO A 15 -1.94 18.15 2.69
N THR A 16 -2.42 18.10 1.45
CA THR A 16 -3.62 18.83 1.02
C THR A 16 -4.83 17.91 1.03
N GLN A 17 -6.02 18.50 1.14
CA GLN A 17 -7.29 17.82 0.95
C GLN A 17 -7.41 17.31 -0.50
N GLY A 18 -8.21 16.27 -0.70
CA GLY A 18 -8.41 15.64 -2.00
C GLY A 18 -9.56 14.63 -2.02
N GLY A 19 -9.68 13.89 -3.11
CA GLY A 19 -10.76 12.91 -3.31
C GLY A 19 -12.05 13.55 -3.83
N PHE A 20 -12.70 14.39 -3.02
CA PHE A 20 -13.96 15.06 -3.35
C PHE A 20 -13.99 16.55 -2.97
N GLU A 21 -12.83 17.13 -2.65
CA GLU A 21 -12.71 18.55 -2.34
C GLU A 21 -12.81 19.39 -3.62
N GLU A 22 -13.75 20.35 -3.63
CA GLU A 22 -14.00 21.24 -4.75
C GLU A 22 -12.91 22.31 -4.90
N SER A 23 -12.29 22.70 -3.78
CA SER A 23 -11.22 23.69 -3.74
C SER A 23 -9.83 23.07 -3.91
N THR A 24 -9.07 23.52 -4.91
CA THR A 24 -7.70 23.01 -5.12
C THR A 24 -6.75 23.47 -4.00
N ASN A 25 -5.84 22.58 -3.58
CA ASN A 25 -4.69 22.90 -2.70
C ASN A 25 -5.03 23.37 -1.27
N LEU A 26 -6.22 23.08 -0.75
CA LEU A 26 -6.50 23.32 0.67
C LEU A 26 -5.63 22.41 1.55
N SER A 27 -4.85 22.98 2.45
CA SER A 27 -3.94 22.21 3.32
C SER A 27 -4.67 21.57 4.51
N MET A 28 -4.10 20.50 5.05
CA MET A 28 -4.53 19.84 6.28
C MET A 28 -3.46 20.02 7.37
N PRO A 29 -3.32 21.23 7.96
CA PRO A 29 -2.19 21.56 8.84
C PRO A 29 -2.11 20.74 10.13
N LYS A 30 -3.21 20.07 10.50
CA LYS A 30 -3.31 19.17 11.66
C LYS A 30 -2.92 17.72 11.33
N VAL A 31 -2.55 17.45 10.08
CA VAL A 31 -1.81 16.26 9.66
C VAL A 31 -0.39 16.70 9.34
N GLN A 32 0.57 16.28 10.15
CA GLN A 32 1.96 16.71 10.06
C GLN A 32 2.84 15.50 9.79
N VAL A 33 3.69 15.61 8.78
CA VAL A 33 4.61 14.55 8.40
C VAL A 33 6.02 15.09 8.35
N ALA A 34 6.94 14.45 9.05
CA ALA A 34 8.37 14.69 8.95
C ALA A 34 9.04 13.38 8.52
N THR A 35 9.85 13.40 7.48
CA THR A 35 10.53 12.20 6.98
C THR A 35 11.99 12.49 6.70
N THR A 36 12.85 11.52 6.96
CA THR A 36 14.26 11.55 6.62
C THR A 36 14.69 10.21 6.03
N SER A 37 15.67 10.24 5.13
CA SER A 37 16.26 9.04 4.57
C SER A 37 17.72 9.25 4.22
N VAL A 38 18.47 8.14 4.28
CA VAL A 38 19.82 8.04 3.75
C VAL A 38 19.85 6.85 2.80
N THR A 39 20.20 7.12 1.55
CA THR A 39 20.20 6.14 0.46
C THR A 39 21.62 5.99 -0.08
N ARG A 40 22.09 4.75 -0.20
CA ARG A 40 23.32 4.39 -0.90
C ARG A 40 22.95 3.73 -2.22
N VAL A 41 23.31 4.38 -3.32
CA VAL A 41 23.15 3.82 -4.65
C VAL A 41 24.49 3.26 -5.12
N ALA A 42 24.47 2.02 -5.59
CA ALA A 42 25.58 1.34 -6.25
C ALA A 42 25.18 0.96 -7.68
N ALA A 43 26.11 0.41 -8.45
CA ALA A 43 25.88 0.10 -9.87
C ALA A 43 24.70 -0.86 -10.13
N ALA A 44 24.43 -1.76 -9.18
CA ALA A 44 23.43 -2.82 -9.33
C ALA A 44 22.55 -2.98 -8.09
N SER A 45 22.65 -2.07 -7.12
CA SER A 45 21.87 -2.14 -5.89
C SER A 45 21.64 -0.78 -5.26
N GLU A 46 20.58 -0.71 -4.46
CA GLU A 46 20.23 0.44 -3.65
C GLU A 46 19.93 -0.06 -2.23
N TRP A 47 20.42 0.71 -1.26
CA TRP A 47 20.05 0.54 0.15
C TRP A 47 19.51 1.86 0.65
N GLN A 48 18.43 1.82 1.41
CA GLN A 48 17.89 3.00 2.06
C GLN A 48 17.59 2.69 3.52
N LEU A 49 17.94 3.62 4.40
CA LEU A 49 17.40 3.71 5.75
C LEU A 49 16.48 4.93 5.79
N PHE A 50 15.33 4.81 6.44
CA PHE A 50 14.36 5.89 6.53
C PHE A 50 13.71 5.95 7.91
N ALA A 51 13.25 7.14 8.26
CA ALA A 51 12.39 7.37 9.41
C ALA A 51 11.32 8.40 9.06
N THR A 52 10.09 8.18 9.54
CA THR A 52 8.95 9.06 9.31
C THR A 52 8.19 9.26 10.61
N ALA A 53 7.99 10.50 11.03
CA ALA A 53 7.07 10.88 12.08
C ALA A 53 5.78 11.40 11.45
N TYR A 54 4.66 10.89 11.92
CA TYR A 54 3.30 11.25 11.51
C TYR A 54 2.51 11.66 12.73
N ARG A 55 1.81 12.79 12.63
CA ARG A 55 0.88 13.25 13.65
C ARG A 55 -0.41 13.68 12.99
N ASP A 56 -1.53 13.13 13.45
CA ASP A 56 -2.88 13.53 13.06
C ASP A 56 -3.66 13.96 14.30
N ARG A 57 -4.07 15.23 14.29
CA ARG A 57 -4.89 15.90 15.30
C ARG A 57 -6.03 16.67 14.66
N ARG A 58 -6.52 16.22 13.49
CA ARG A 58 -7.59 16.88 12.75
C ARG A 58 -8.84 17.12 13.60
N ASP A 59 -9.57 18.18 13.26
CA ASP A 59 -10.75 18.60 14.02
C ASP A 59 -11.94 17.67 13.82
N GLY A 60 -12.74 17.57 14.87
CA GLY A 60 -13.95 16.75 14.90
C GLY A 60 -13.73 15.43 15.62
N LYS A 61 -14.68 14.52 15.44
CA LYS A 61 -14.60 13.15 15.94
C LYS A 61 -14.82 12.19 14.79
N ALA A 62 -14.06 11.11 14.77
CA ALA A 62 -14.21 10.04 13.80
C ALA A 62 -14.31 8.71 14.54
N ALA A 63 -14.91 7.71 13.90
CA ALA A 63 -14.85 6.35 14.38
C ALA A 63 -13.37 5.93 14.51
N VAL A 64 -13.00 5.38 15.65
CA VAL A 64 -11.68 4.78 15.84
C VAL A 64 -11.63 3.53 14.98
N VAL A 65 -10.64 3.46 14.09
CA VAL A 65 -10.52 2.36 13.13
C VAL A 65 -9.55 1.32 13.68
N ASP A 66 -10.00 0.60 14.71
CA ASP A 66 -9.28 -0.52 15.33
C ASP A 66 -10.27 -1.56 15.87
N ASN A 67 -9.74 -2.65 16.42
CA ASN A 67 -10.54 -3.77 16.92
C ASN A 67 -11.25 -3.51 18.27
N THR A 68 -11.10 -2.33 18.88
CA THR A 68 -11.70 -2.02 20.19
C THR A 68 -13.19 -1.69 20.12
N SER A 69 -13.76 -1.58 18.91
CA SER A 69 -15.16 -1.18 18.68
C SER A 69 -15.54 0.14 19.37
N ALA A 70 -14.57 1.04 19.52
CA ALA A 70 -14.78 2.31 20.20
C ALA A 70 -15.74 3.24 19.45
N ALA A 71 -16.49 4.04 20.22
CA ALA A 71 -17.29 5.13 19.69
C ALA A 71 -16.40 6.22 19.08
N ASP A 72 -17.02 7.19 18.41
CA ASP A 72 -16.32 8.32 17.82
C ASP A 72 -15.49 9.09 18.86
N GLN A 73 -14.20 9.29 18.56
CA GLN A 73 -13.26 10.02 19.41
C GLN A 73 -12.60 11.18 18.65
N PRO A 74 -12.12 12.22 19.35
CA PRO A 74 -11.20 13.19 18.76
C PRO A 74 -10.01 12.46 18.14
N ILE A 75 -9.62 12.85 16.92
CA ILE A 75 -8.50 12.21 16.23
C ILE A 75 -7.20 12.49 17.00
N ASP A 76 -6.57 11.42 17.47
CA ASP A 76 -5.29 11.46 18.17
C ASP A 76 -4.41 10.30 17.73
N VAL A 77 -3.60 10.54 16.70
CA VAL A 77 -2.62 9.56 16.22
C VAL A 77 -1.25 10.23 16.15
N THR A 78 -0.27 9.61 16.79
CA THR A 78 1.14 10.00 16.70
C THR A 78 1.97 8.75 16.51
N VAL A 79 2.56 8.57 15.33
CA VAL A 79 3.31 7.36 14.98
C VAL A 79 4.65 7.75 14.40
N SER A 80 5.71 7.09 14.84
CA SER A 80 7.03 7.14 14.22
C SER A 80 7.35 5.78 13.62
N ALA A 81 7.61 5.76 12.32
CA ALA A 81 8.08 4.60 11.58
C ALA A 81 9.59 4.68 11.34
N PHE A 82 10.27 3.56 11.47
CA PHE A 82 11.70 3.40 11.18
C PHE A 82 11.88 2.17 10.32
N GLY A 83 12.66 2.26 9.26
CA GLY A 83 12.75 1.15 8.33
C GLY A 83 13.97 1.19 7.41
N ALA A 84 14.03 0.13 6.61
CA ALA A 84 15.06 -0.05 5.62
C ALA A 84 14.47 -0.65 4.35
N SER A 85 15.10 -0.35 3.21
CA SER A 85 14.83 -1.04 1.97
C SER A 85 16.12 -1.41 1.25
N HIS A 86 16.04 -2.46 0.46
CA HIS A 86 17.09 -2.93 -0.40
C HIS A 86 16.50 -3.34 -1.75
N ALA A 87 17.11 -2.87 -2.84
CA ALA A 87 16.82 -3.36 -4.17
C ALA A 87 18.13 -3.78 -4.84
N ARG A 88 18.09 -4.86 -5.62
CA ARG A 88 19.25 -5.34 -6.37
C ARG A 88 18.85 -5.95 -7.70
N ILE A 89 19.65 -5.71 -8.72
CA ILE A 89 19.59 -6.37 -10.02
C ILE A 89 20.86 -7.19 -10.19
N THR A 90 20.73 -8.47 -10.54
CA THR A 90 21.86 -9.37 -10.76
C THR A 90 21.77 -9.95 -12.17
N PRO A 91 22.74 -9.68 -13.06
CA PRO A 91 22.76 -10.28 -14.39
C PRO A 91 22.80 -11.81 -14.31
N THR A 92 22.10 -12.47 -15.23
CA THR A 92 22.07 -13.93 -15.41
C THR A 92 22.28 -14.26 -16.89
N PRO A 93 22.66 -15.50 -17.26
CA PRO A 93 22.80 -15.88 -18.66
C PRO A 93 21.52 -15.64 -19.50
N GLY A 94 20.34 -15.77 -18.88
CA GLY A 94 19.03 -15.62 -19.53
C GLY A 94 18.39 -14.24 -19.41
N GLY A 95 19.01 -13.29 -18.70
CA GLY A 95 18.40 -12.00 -18.41
C GLY A 95 18.86 -11.38 -17.09
N GLU A 96 17.94 -10.87 -16.29
CA GLU A 96 18.23 -10.15 -15.03
C GLU A 96 17.37 -10.71 -13.90
N LEU A 97 17.99 -11.00 -12.76
CA LEU A 97 17.29 -11.32 -11.50
C LEU A 97 17.17 -10.03 -10.69
N ASP A 98 15.95 -9.64 -10.32
CA ASP A 98 15.71 -8.53 -9.40
C ASP A 98 15.23 -9.03 -8.04
N THR A 99 15.67 -8.37 -6.98
CA THR A 99 15.23 -8.65 -5.61
C THR A 99 14.92 -7.35 -4.90
N VAL A 100 13.84 -7.33 -4.13
CA VAL A 100 13.44 -6.20 -3.28
C VAL A 100 13.18 -6.70 -1.88
N PHE A 101 13.66 -5.96 -0.90
CA PHE A 101 13.28 -6.10 0.50
C PHE A 101 12.89 -4.74 1.04
N TRP A 102 11.84 -4.69 1.83
CA TRP A 102 11.43 -3.50 2.58
C TRP A 102 10.94 -3.93 3.94
N GLY A 103 11.23 -3.15 4.97
CA GLY A 103 10.69 -3.39 6.30
C GLY A 103 10.62 -2.11 7.11
N ALA A 104 9.60 -2.02 7.95
CA ALA A 104 9.41 -0.92 8.87
C ALA A 104 8.87 -1.41 10.22
N ALA A 105 9.27 -0.73 11.28
CA ALA A 105 8.70 -0.86 12.61
C ALA A 105 8.14 0.49 13.05
N GLU A 106 7.03 0.46 13.77
CA GLU A 106 6.29 1.64 14.20
C GLU A 106 6.18 1.68 15.73
N THR A 107 6.23 2.89 16.27
CA THR A 107 6.00 3.16 17.70
C THR A 107 5.25 4.48 17.86
N GLY A 108 4.47 4.62 18.92
CA GLY A 108 3.84 5.90 19.25
C GLY A 108 2.58 5.74 20.08
N THR A 109 1.54 6.50 19.75
CA THR A 109 0.23 6.49 20.39
C THR A 109 -0.90 6.45 19.37
N TRP A 110 -1.88 5.60 19.62
CA TRP A 110 -3.11 5.46 18.84
C TRP A 110 -4.32 5.69 19.76
N TYR A 111 -4.96 6.84 19.65
CA TYR A 111 -6.09 7.26 20.50
C TYR A 111 -5.82 7.07 22.02
N GLY A 112 -4.61 7.44 22.45
CA GLY A 112 -4.17 7.30 23.85
C GLY A 112 -3.55 5.95 24.23
N GLN A 113 -3.63 4.93 23.36
CA GLN A 113 -3.02 3.62 23.60
C GLN A 113 -1.56 3.59 23.09
N PRO A 114 -0.63 2.94 23.80
CA PRO A 114 0.71 2.67 23.26
C PRO A 114 0.62 1.86 21.97
N HIS A 115 1.24 2.37 20.91
CA HIS A 115 1.26 1.74 19.60
C HIS A 115 2.62 1.10 19.31
N ARG A 116 2.60 -0.15 18.83
CA ARG A 116 3.78 -0.88 18.35
C ARG A 116 3.38 -1.82 17.21
N ALA A 117 3.95 -1.61 16.04
CA ALA A 117 3.60 -2.43 14.87
C ALA A 117 4.81 -2.64 13.95
N ALA A 118 4.66 -3.53 12.97
CA ALA A 118 5.71 -3.77 11.98
C ALA A 118 5.12 -4.27 10.66
N SER A 119 5.87 -4.08 9.58
CA SER A 119 5.56 -4.64 8.27
C SER A 119 6.84 -4.97 7.52
N VAL A 120 6.79 -6.02 6.70
CA VAL A 120 7.88 -6.46 5.83
C VAL A 120 7.36 -6.86 4.46
N ALA A 121 8.16 -6.62 3.43
CA ALA A 121 7.95 -7.05 2.07
C ALA A 121 9.23 -7.70 1.53
N ALA A 122 9.10 -8.82 0.83
CA ALA A 122 10.19 -9.44 0.11
C ALA A 122 9.71 -9.87 -1.28
N GLU A 123 10.47 -9.54 -2.31
CA GLU A 123 10.14 -9.84 -3.70
C GLU A 123 11.37 -10.37 -4.43
N VAL A 124 11.14 -11.30 -5.35
CA VAL A 124 12.14 -11.80 -6.29
C VAL A 124 11.52 -11.95 -7.67
N GLY A 125 12.22 -11.48 -8.69
CA GLY A 125 11.79 -11.55 -10.07
C GLY A 125 12.91 -11.91 -11.03
N HIS A 126 12.51 -12.44 -12.18
CA HIS A 126 13.41 -12.70 -13.29
C HIS A 126 12.84 -12.09 -14.57
N ARG A 127 13.63 -11.24 -15.22
CA ARG A 127 13.33 -10.62 -16.50
C ARG A 127 14.17 -11.24 -17.59
N TRP A 128 13.53 -11.87 -18.57
CA TRP A 128 14.20 -12.42 -19.74
C TRP A 128 14.45 -11.33 -20.79
N THR A 129 15.53 -10.58 -20.62
CA THR A 129 15.84 -9.40 -21.46
C THR A 129 16.12 -9.72 -22.94
N ARG A 130 16.45 -10.99 -23.25
CA ARG A 130 16.74 -11.47 -24.62
C ARG A 130 15.52 -12.07 -25.32
N ALA A 131 14.46 -12.38 -24.59
CA ALA A 131 13.25 -12.97 -25.18
C ALA A 131 12.36 -11.88 -25.82
N PRO A 132 11.64 -12.19 -26.91
CA PRO A 132 10.64 -11.28 -27.47
C PRO A 132 9.62 -10.85 -26.41
N GLY A 133 9.35 -9.54 -26.34
CA GLY A 133 8.44 -8.98 -25.35
C GLY A 133 8.97 -8.93 -23.92
N LYS A 134 10.24 -9.30 -23.69
CA LYS A 134 10.96 -9.16 -22.41
C LYS A 134 10.10 -9.54 -21.19
N PRO A 135 9.55 -10.77 -21.15
CA PRO A 135 8.70 -11.18 -20.05
C PRO A 135 9.45 -10.98 -18.74
N TRP A 136 8.70 -10.60 -17.72
CA TRP A 136 9.20 -10.39 -16.37
C TRP A 136 8.24 -11.06 -15.42
N LEU A 137 8.71 -12.07 -14.70
CA LEU A 137 7.92 -12.74 -13.68
C LEU A 137 8.50 -12.38 -12.32
N ARG A 138 7.63 -12.01 -11.37
CA ARG A 138 8.00 -11.69 -10.00
C ARG A 138 7.04 -12.34 -9.04
N ALA A 139 7.57 -12.90 -7.96
CA ALA A 139 6.78 -13.33 -6.81
C ALA A 139 7.21 -12.56 -5.58
N GLY A 140 6.30 -12.41 -4.62
CA GLY A 140 6.60 -11.73 -3.38
C GLY A 140 5.64 -12.07 -2.26
N TYR A 141 6.03 -11.60 -1.07
CA TYR A 141 5.23 -11.69 0.13
C TYR A 141 5.31 -10.39 0.91
N LEU A 142 4.15 -9.84 1.28
CA LEU A 142 4.01 -8.75 2.23
C LEU A 142 3.33 -9.26 3.50
N TRP A 143 3.85 -8.86 4.66
CA TRP A 143 3.17 -8.98 5.94
C TRP A 143 3.10 -7.61 6.64
N ALA A 144 1.96 -7.30 7.23
CA ALA A 144 1.71 -6.11 8.04
C ALA A 144 0.97 -6.55 9.31
N SER A 145 1.49 -6.20 10.49
CA SER A 145 0.93 -6.65 11.75
C SER A 145 -0.53 -6.23 11.92
N GLY A 146 -1.29 -7.08 12.60
CA GLY A 146 -2.63 -6.79 13.08
C GLY A 146 -2.68 -6.94 14.59
N ASP A 147 -3.57 -6.21 15.22
CA ASP A 147 -3.81 -6.30 16.65
C ASP A 147 -4.50 -7.63 17.02
N ARG A 148 -4.10 -8.24 18.11
CA ARG A 148 -4.63 -9.56 18.50
C ARG A 148 -5.67 -9.46 19.60
N GLU A 149 -5.54 -8.46 20.47
CA GLU A 149 -6.25 -8.41 21.75
C GLU A 149 -6.82 -7.00 21.96
N PRO A 150 -8.10 -6.75 21.68
CA PRO A 150 -8.68 -5.41 21.79
C PRO A 150 -8.70 -4.86 23.22
N ASP A 151 -8.57 -5.72 24.24
CA ASP A 151 -8.71 -5.36 25.65
C ASP A 151 -7.38 -5.17 26.39
N ASP A 152 -6.23 -5.35 25.72
CA ASP A 152 -4.90 -5.28 26.35
C ASP A 152 -4.37 -3.83 26.52
N ARG A 153 -5.16 -2.84 26.05
CA ARG A 153 -4.86 -1.41 26.03
C ARG A 153 -3.60 -1.04 25.23
N ARG A 154 -3.29 -1.78 24.18
CA ARG A 154 -2.22 -1.49 23.21
C ARG A 154 -2.81 -1.52 21.80
N HIS A 155 -2.13 -0.87 20.87
CA HIS A 155 -2.49 -0.91 19.46
C HIS A 155 -1.38 -1.58 18.63
N GLY A 156 -1.68 -2.75 18.08
CA GLY A 156 -0.74 -3.64 17.37
C GLY A 156 -0.82 -3.61 15.83
N THR A 157 -1.81 -2.93 15.25
CA THR A 157 -2.02 -2.90 13.79
C THR A 157 -1.07 -1.94 13.11
N PHE A 158 -0.32 -2.42 12.10
CA PHE A 158 0.53 -1.56 11.28
C PHE A 158 -0.30 -0.49 10.58
N PHE A 159 0.16 0.76 10.62
CA PHE A 159 -0.56 1.91 10.12
C PHE A 159 0.12 2.48 8.86
N GLN A 160 -0.59 2.41 7.73
CA GLN A 160 -0.07 2.95 6.48
C GLN A 160 -0.09 4.50 6.49
N LEU A 161 0.98 5.13 7.00
CA LEU A 161 1.08 6.59 7.22
C LEU A 161 0.83 7.44 5.96
N LEU A 162 1.39 6.99 4.82
CA LEU A 162 1.36 7.68 3.53
C LEU A 162 0.82 6.72 2.46
N PRO A 163 -0.49 6.43 2.47
CA PRO A 163 -1.06 5.44 1.59
C PRO A 163 -1.14 5.94 0.15
N SER A 164 -1.08 5.00 -0.80
CA SER A 164 -1.48 5.25 -2.17
C SER A 164 -2.41 4.13 -2.62
N SER A 165 -3.67 4.46 -2.84
CA SER A 165 -4.74 3.46 -3.00
C SER A 165 -4.53 2.53 -4.19
N ARG A 166 -3.99 3.01 -5.31
CA ARG A 166 -3.89 2.24 -6.57
C ARG A 166 -2.50 1.77 -6.98
N LYS A 167 -1.44 1.97 -6.18
CA LYS A 167 -0.11 1.44 -6.53
C LYS A 167 0.10 0.01 -6.05
N TYR A 168 -0.54 -0.34 -4.92
CA TYR A 168 -0.38 -1.61 -4.23
C TYR A 168 -1.63 -2.50 -4.30
N ALA A 169 -2.84 -1.92 -4.35
CA ALA A 169 -4.10 -2.65 -4.48
C ALA A 169 -4.96 -1.99 -5.58
N LEU A 170 -4.91 -2.47 -6.83
CA LEU A 170 -5.60 -1.78 -7.93
C LEU A 170 -7.13 -1.78 -7.74
N SER A 171 -7.67 -2.84 -7.14
CA SER A 171 -9.06 -2.94 -6.70
C SER A 171 -9.41 -2.07 -5.50
N SER A 172 -8.42 -1.55 -4.76
CA SER A 172 -8.60 -0.73 -3.56
C SER A 172 -9.49 -1.38 -2.49
N THR A 173 -9.52 -2.72 -2.44
CA THR A 173 -10.34 -3.51 -1.52
C THR A 173 -9.64 -3.83 -0.19
N TYR A 174 -8.36 -3.50 -0.05
CA TYR A 174 -7.58 -3.75 1.15
C TYR A 174 -6.49 -2.68 1.33
N ALA A 175 -6.02 -2.51 2.55
CA ALA A 175 -4.89 -1.66 2.91
C ALA A 175 -3.76 -2.49 3.52
N GLN A 176 -2.55 -1.94 3.55
CA GLN A 176 -1.40 -2.54 4.25
C GLN A 176 -1.57 -2.34 5.76
N MET A 177 -2.57 -2.99 6.35
CA MET A 177 -2.90 -2.95 7.77
C MET A 177 -3.56 -4.29 8.11
N ASN A 178 -3.01 -5.04 9.08
CA ASN A 178 -3.43 -6.42 9.36
C ASN A 178 -3.49 -7.31 8.10
N LEU A 179 -2.39 -7.40 7.35
CA LEU A 179 -2.40 -8.02 6.02
C LEU A 179 -1.27 -9.04 5.87
N SER A 180 -1.56 -10.11 5.14
CA SER A 180 -0.61 -11.01 4.51
C SER A 180 -0.99 -11.14 3.04
N ASP A 181 -0.03 -10.92 2.14
CA ASP A 181 -0.26 -10.94 0.70
C ASP A 181 0.86 -11.71 0.02
N ALA A 182 0.55 -12.92 -0.44
CA ALA A 182 1.42 -13.70 -1.31
C ALA A 182 1.00 -13.47 -2.76
N PHE A 183 1.92 -13.03 -3.61
CA PHE A 183 1.56 -12.61 -4.96
C PHE A 183 2.51 -13.12 -6.03
N LEU A 184 1.98 -13.16 -7.26
CA LEU A 184 2.71 -13.37 -8.50
C LEU A 184 2.31 -12.28 -9.50
N GLN A 185 3.31 -11.65 -10.10
CA GLN A 185 3.18 -10.57 -11.06
C GLN A 185 3.92 -10.93 -12.34
N ALA A 186 3.28 -10.68 -13.46
CA ALA A 186 3.84 -10.89 -14.78
C ALA A 186 3.73 -9.61 -15.61
N TRP A 187 4.85 -9.15 -16.16
CA TRP A 187 4.87 -8.11 -17.18
C TRP A 187 5.27 -8.67 -18.53
N PHE A 188 4.69 -8.10 -19.56
CA PHE A 188 5.02 -8.41 -20.94
C PHE A 188 4.96 -7.13 -21.78
N GLU A 189 6.02 -6.89 -22.54
CA GLU A 189 6.24 -5.67 -23.32
C GLU A 189 6.41 -5.93 -24.83
N PRO A 190 5.40 -6.50 -25.53
CA PRO A 190 5.52 -6.76 -26.95
C PRO A 190 5.46 -5.44 -27.73
N ARG A 191 6.54 -5.14 -28.47
CA ARG A 191 6.72 -3.90 -29.23
C ARG A 191 6.65 -2.66 -28.32
N ARG A 192 5.48 -1.99 -28.27
CA ARG A 192 5.24 -0.78 -27.48
C ARG A 192 4.16 -0.97 -26.41
N LEU A 193 3.50 -2.13 -26.40
CA LEU A 193 2.49 -2.43 -25.40
C LEU A 193 3.17 -2.67 -24.06
N LYS A 194 2.54 -2.26 -22.97
CA LYS A 194 2.94 -2.67 -21.62
C LYS A 194 1.77 -3.36 -20.97
N THR A 195 1.95 -4.63 -20.63
CA THR A 195 0.92 -5.42 -19.95
C THR A 195 1.44 -5.83 -18.59
N ARG A 196 0.56 -5.82 -17.59
CA ARG A 196 0.80 -6.29 -16.23
C ARG A 196 -0.37 -7.19 -15.83
N ILE A 197 -0.08 -8.37 -15.30
CA ILE A 197 -1.08 -9.30 -14.75
C ILE A 197 -0.60 -9.72 -13.38
N GLU A 198 -1.50 -9.70 -12.40
CA GLU A 198 -1.17 -9.94 -11.00
C GLU A 198 -2.20 -10.86 -10.37
N VAL A 199 -1.72 -11.82 -9.59
CA VAL A 199 -2.58 -12.61 -8.71
C VAL A 199 -2.07 -12.48 -7.28
N HIS A 200 -2.99 -12.23 -6.36
CA HIS A 200 -2.73 -12.04 -4.94
C HIS A 200 -3.57 -13.04 -4.13
N ALA A 201 -2.94 -13.74 -3.21
CA ALA A 201 -3.58 -14.54 -2.17
C ALA A 201 -3.51 -13.75 -0.87
N LEU A 202 -4.66 -13.19 -0.48
CA LEU A 202 -4.80 -12.25 0.62
C LEU A 202 -5.32 -12.95 1.87
N GLY A 203 -4.65 -12.70 2.99
CA GLY A 203 -5.08 -13.06 4.33
C GLY A 203 -4.89 -11.89 5.31
N LEU A 204 -5.53 -11.98 6.46
CA LEU A 204 -5.30 -11.09 7.59
C LEU A 204 -4.18 -11.66 8.47
N ALA A 205 -3.31 -10.80 8.98
CA ALA A 205 -2.23 -11.20 9.88
C ALA A 205 -2.75 -11.66 11.27
N SER A 206 -3.92 -11.19 11.65
CA SER A 206 -4.64 -11.47 12.89
C SER A 206 -6.14 -11.61 12.62
N ALA A 207 -6.72 -12.70 13.11
CA ALA A 207 -8.17 -12.92 13.18
C ALA A 207 -8.85 -12.12 14.31
N GLY A 208 -8.07 -11.53 15.22
CA GLY A 208 -8.58 -10.66 16.29
C GLY A 208 -8.73 -9.20 15.86
N ASP A 209 -8.37 -8.89 14.62
CA ASP A 209 -8.37 -7.52 14.09
C ASP A 209 -9.33 -7.35 12.91
N LEU A 210 -9.38 -6.14 12.37
CA LEU A 210 -10.23 -5.76 11.24
C LEU A 210 -9.60 -6.10 9.88
N TRP A 211 -10.45 -6.27 8.87
CA TRP A 211 -10.09 -6.08 7.47
C TRP A 211 -10.16 -4.59 7.15
N TYR A 212 -8.99 -4.00 6.87
CA TYR A 212 -8.83 -2.58 6.60
C TYR A 212 -8.84 -2.24 5.12
N GLN A 213 -9.39 -1.07 4.79
CA GLN A 213 -9.37 -0.46 3.46
C GLN A 213 -9.38 1.07 3.58
N GLY A 214 -8.86 1.77 2.58
CA GLY A 214 -8.89 3.24 2.54
C GLY A 214 -7.64 3.86 1.90
N SER A 215 -7.58 5.18 1.92
CA SER A 215 -6.51 5.97 1.32
C SER A 215 -5.96 7.04 2.26
N GLY A 216 -6.17 6.89 3.56
CA GLY A 216 -5.72 7.85 4.56
C GLY A 216 -6.52 9.16 4.54
N ALA A 217 -6.03 10.13 5.32
CA ALA A 217 -6.67 11.42 5.50
C ALA A 217 -6.77 12.21 4.19
N THR A 218 -8.00 12.48 3.71
CA THR A 218 -8.26 13.29 2.51
C THR A 218 -9.06 14.56 2.79
N ALA A 219 -9.55 14.73 4.02
CA ALA A 219 -10.32 15.86 4.48
C ALA A 219 -9.80 16.35 5.85
N SER A 220 -9.83 17.65 6.08
CA SER A 220 -9.31 18.33 7.27
C SER A 220 -10.23 18.23 8.48
N SER A 221 -11.51 17.95 8.27
CA SER A 221 -12.54 17.88 9.30
C SER A 221 -13.66 16.91 8.92
N GLY A 222 -14.55 16.64 9.87
CA GLY A 222 -15.72 15.76 9.70
C GLY A 222 -15.52 14.37 10.27
N ARG A 223 -16.55 13.52 10.14
CA ARG A 223 -16.57 12.16 10.67
C ARG A 223 -15.84 11.17 9.75
N TYR A 224 -14.57 11.44 9.45
CA TYR A 224 -13.80 10.69 8.47
C TYR A 224 -12.31 10.55 8.84
N PHE A 225 -11.90 9.34 9.20
CA PHE A 225 -10.50 9.04 9.52
C PHE A 225 -9.63 8.88 8.27
N GLY A 226 -10.16 8.28 7.19
CA GLY A 226 -9.38 7.96 5.99
C GLY A 226 -9.16 6.47 5.74
N PHE A 227 -9.37 5.68 6.78
CA PHE A 227 -9.48 4.23 6.70
C PHE A 227 -10.84 3.80 7.24
N SER A 228 -11.24 2.59 6.87
CA SER A 228 -12.40 1.90 7.42
C SER A 228 -12.02 0.45 7.65
N GLY A 229 -12.67 -0.18 8.62
CA GLY A 229 -12.42 -1.58 8.95
C GLY A 229 -13.72 -2.37 9.06
N ARG A 230 -13.66 -3.65 8.73
CA ARG A 230 -14.74 -4.62 8.95
C ARG A 230 -14.23 -5.70 9.89
N ALA A 231 -15.04 -6.12 10.85
CA ALA A 231 -14.68 -7.21 11.73
C ALA A 231 -14.37 -8.47 10.91
N SER A 232 -13.28 -9.15 11.24
CA SER A 232 -12.87 -10.37 10.54
C SER A 232 -13.71 -11.59 10.91
N GLY A 233 -14.45 -11.53 12.02
CA GLY A 233 -15.27 -12.63 12.53
C GLY A 233 -14.42 -13.85 12.96
N GLY A 234 -13.18 -13.62 13.42
CA GLY A 234 -12.27 -14.69 13.80
C GLY A 234 -11.64 -15.42 12.61
N GLN A 235 -11.79 -14.90 11.39
CA GLN A 235 -11.24 -15.48 10.17
C GLN A 235 -10.02 -14.71 9.68
N THR A 236 -9.14 -15.37 8.95
CA THR A 236 -7.99 -14.69 8.31
C THR A 236 -8.06 -14.70 6.79
N ARG A 237 -8.73 -15.66 6.16
CA ARG A 237 -8.74 -15.76 4.70
C ARG A 237 -9.56 -14.63 4.07
N LEU A 238 -8.88 -13.63 3.50
CA LEU A 238 -9.52 -12.46 2.90
C LEU A 238 -9.99 -12.74 1.48
N GLY A 239 -9.16 -13.39 0.65
CA GLY A 239 -9.56 -13.82 -0.68
C GLY A 239 -8.42 -13.92 -1.69
N THR A 240 -8.78 -14.12 -2.95
CA THR A 240 -7.85 -14.10 -4.08
C THR A 240 -8.23 -12.98 -5.01
N VAL A 241 -7.27 -12.18 -5.44
CA VAL A 241 -7.45 -11.09 -6.40
C VAL A 241 -6.66 -11.41 -7.66
N LEU A 242 -7.29 -11.29 -8.83
CA LEU A 242 -6.66 -11.38 -10.14
C LEU A 242 -6.93 -10.08 -10.89
N GLU A 243 -5.87 -9.41 -11.32
CA GLU A 243 -5.94 -8.10 -11.96
C GLU A 243 -5.03 -8.03 -13.17
N ALA A 244 -5.44 -7.28 -14.17
CA ALA A 244 -4.65 -7.04 -15.37
C ALA A 244 -4.79 -5.58 -15.81
N ALA A 245 -3.69 -5.01 -16.26
CA ALA A 245 -3.65 -3.69 -16.87
C ALA A 245 -2.85 -3.72 -18.17
N VAL A 246 -3.28 -2.95 -19.15
CA VAL A 246 -2.60 -2.79 -20.45
C VAL A 246 -2.52 -1.31 -20.82
N ASP A 247 -1.35 -0.86 -21.23
CA ASP A 247 -1.10 0.46 -21.81
C ASP A 247 -0.79 0.29 -23.31
N VAL A 248 -1.58 0.96 -24.13
CA VAL A 248 -1.48 0.96 -25.59
C VAL A 248 -1.14 2.37 -26.06
N PRO A 249 0.14 2.69 -26.33
CA PRO A 249 0.51 3.99 -26.87
C PRO A 249 0.09 4.08 -28.34
N VAL A 250 -0.92 4.91 -28.63
CA VAL A 250 -1.44 5.09 -29.99
C VAL A 250 -0.62 6.14 -30.76
N ARG A 251 -0.35 7.29 -30.11
CA ARG A 251 0.52 8.37 -30.63
C ARG A 251 1.31 9.01 -29.49
N LYS A 252 2.25 9.92 -29.80
CA LYS A 252 3.11 10.62 -28.82
C LYS A 252 2.32 11.22 -27.64
N TYR A 253 1.11 11.68 -27.90
CA TYR A 253 0.25 12.39 -26.95
C TYR A 253 -1.06 11.66 -26.66
N TRP A 254 -1.19 10.40 -27.09
CA TRP A 254 -2.41 9.62 -26.93
C TRP A 254 -2.10 8.16 -26.59
N SER A 255 -2.61 7.69 -25.45
CA SER A 255 -2.64 6.28 -25.08
C SER A 255 -4.04 5.82 -24.72
N VAL A 256 -4.26 4.52 -24.86
CA VAL A 256 -5.45 3.82 -24.36
C VAL A 256 -5.00 2.85 -23.28
N ASN A 257 -5.61 2.98 -22.09
CA ASN A 257 -5.31 2.13 -20.94
C ASN A 257 -6.51 1.23 -20.67
N GLY A 258 -6.29 -0.07 -20.53
CA GLY A 258 -7.30 -1.01 -20.10
C GLY A 258 -6.97 -1.55 -18.72
N TYR A 259 -7.98 -1.76 -17.88
CA TYR A 259 -7.86 -2.48 -16.62
C TYR A 259 -9.05 -3.44 -16.47
N ALA A 260 -8.78 -4.63 -15.92
CA ALA A 260 -9.80 -5.55 -15.44
C ALA A 260 -9.32 -6.24 -14.17
N GLY A 261 -10.21 -6.40 -13.20
CA GLY A 261 -9.92 -7.04 -11.92
C GLY A 261 -11.09 -7.86 -11.42
N THR A 262 -10.78 -8.95 -10.73
CA THR A 262 -11.76 -9.76 -10.01
C THR A 262 -11.20 -10.19 -8.67
N MET A 263 -12.06 -10.19 -7.65
CA MET A 263 -11.76 -10.74 -6.34
C MET A 263 -12.73 -11.88 -6.05
N TRP A 264 -12.20 -12.99 -5.56
CA TRP A 264 -12.95 -14.06 -4.92
C TRP A 264 -12.74 -13.96 -3.41
N GLY A 265 -13.77 -13.50 -2.71
CA GLY A 265 -13.77 -13.31 -1.26
C GLY A 265 -13.67 -14.62 -0.49
N GLY A 266 -12.81 -14.60 0.52
CA GLY A 266 -12.63 -15.67 1.49
C GLY A 266 -13.64 -15.59 2.63
N ASP A 267 -13.29 -16.20 3.77
CA ASP A 267 -14.20 -16.33 4.90
C ASP A 267 -14.46 -15.02 5.63
N VAL A 268 -13.49 -14.10 5.61
CA VAL A 268 -13.66 -12.73 6.11
C VAL A 268 -14.77 -12.00 5.34
N VAL A 269 -14.76 -12.10 4.01
CA VAL A 269 -15.77 -11.44 3.16
C VAL A 269 -17.16 -12.03 3.39
N LYS A 270 -17.26 -13.36 3.56
CA LYS A 270 -18.52 -14.06 3.83
C LYS A 270 -19.20 -13.63 5.14
N GLN A 271 -18.46 -13.07 6.10
CA GLN A 271 -19.06 -12.51 7.32
C GLN A 271 -19.84 -11.22 7.06
N SER A 272 -19.42 -10.45 6.05
CA SER A 272 -19.94 -9.09 5.80
C SER A 272 -20.85 -9.00 4.58
N PHE A 273 -20.78 -9.96 3.65
CA PHE A 273 -21.45 -9.87 2.35
C PHE A 273 -22.10 -11.20 1.96
N SER A 274 -23.29 -11.11 1.37
CA SER A 274 -23.98 -12.26 0.76
C SER A 274 -23.31 -12.71 -0.55
N GLY A 275 -22.70 -11.78 -1.28
CA GLY A 275 -21.90 -12.04 -2.48
C GLY A 275 -20.41 -12.03 -2.18
N THR A 276 -19.68 -13.00 -2.74
CA THR A 276 -18.23 -13.16 -2.52
C THR A 276 -17.40 -12.89 -3.76
N ARG A 277 -17.98 -12.28 -4.81
CA ARG A 277 -17.26 -11.97 -6.04
C ARG A 277 -17.40 -10.49 -6.36
N LEU A 278 -16.26 -9.83 -6.52
CA LEU A 278 -16.17 -8.50 -7.11
C LEU A 278 -15.56 -8.65 -8.50
N SER A 279 -16.09 -7.97 -9.51
CA SER A 279 -15.46 -7.86 -10.81
C SER A 279 -15.70 -6.47 -11.36
N PHE A 280 -14.66 -5.80 -11.84
CA PHE A 280 -14.76 -4.49 -12.47
C PHE A 280 -13.70 -4.32 -13.53
N TRP A 281 -13.98 -3.49 -14.51
CA TRP A 281 -13.05 -3.18 -15.59
C TRP A 281 -13.33 -1.77 -16.09
N TYR A 282 -12.34 -1.17 -16.73
CA TYR A 282 -12.49 0.11 -17.39
C TYR A 282 -11.53 0.23 -18.57
N VAL A 283 -11.85 1.15 -19.47
CA VAL A 283 -10.97 1.62 -20.53
C VAL A 283 -10.87 3.13 -20.42
N GLU A 284 -9.65 3.64 -20.44
CA GLU A 284 -9.35 5.07 -20.31
C GLU A 284 -8.60 5.53 -21.57
N ASN A 285 -8.97 6.70 -22.08
CA ASN A 285 -8.23 7.40 -23.12
C ASN A 285 -7.46 8.55 -22.48
N VAL A 286 -6.14 8.59 -22.65
CA VAL A 286 -5.29 9.66 -22.12
C VAL A 286 -4.77 10.49 -23.28
N VAL A 287 -5.17 11.76 -23.33
CA VAL A 287 -4.65 12.75 -24.27
C VAL A 287 -3.90 13.84 -23.50
N ARG A 288 -2.66 14.12 -23.89
CA ARG A 288 -1.81 15.14 -23.25
C ARG A 288 -1.59 16.31 -24.22
N PHE A 289 -1.80 17.52 -23.75
CA PHE A 289 -1.61 18.76 -24.53
C PHE A 289 -0.33 19.47 -24.11
#